data_AF-A0A132AKI2-F1
#
_entry.id   AF-A0A132AKI2-F1
#
_cell.length_a   1.000
_cell.length_b   1.000
_cell.length_c   1.000
_cell.angle_alpha   90.00
_cell.angle_beta   90.00
_cell.angle_gamma   90.00
#
_symmetry.space_group_name_H-M   'P 1'
#
loop_
_entity.id
_entity.type
_entity.pdbx_description
1 polymer ?
#
loop_
_entity_poly.entity_id
_entity_poly.type
_entity_poly.pdbx_seq_one_letter_code
_entity_poly.pdbx_strand_id
1 'polypeptide(L)'
;MTSINRRHLQPAIREKINNALHSEELLLDGYGPELIGRTSYDEEARKFLKSVPHLMDTIDELHKTSINGDQENVMKILRKNQHLARTRDGNGFTPFHHAIIKNHLDLVNYFVEHFPWLINLKDN
;
A
#
# COMPACT_ATOMS: atom_id res chain seq x y z
N MET A 1 -6.37 4.61 -23.19
CA MET A 1 -5.22 5.55 -23.14
C MET A 1 -5.37 6.41 -21.90
N THR A 2 -5.08 5.86 -20.74
CA THR A 2 -5.15 6.60 -19.47
C THR A 2 -3.74 7.03 -19.13
N SER A 3 -3.50 8.35 -19.17
CA SER A 3 -2.24 8.97 -18.81
C SER A 3 -1.79 8.47 -17.44
N ILE A 4 -0.73 7.67 -17.43
CA ILE A 4 0.03 7.38 -16.22
C ILE A 4 0.55 8.74 -15.77
N ASN A 5 -0.07 9.26 -14.71
CA ASN A 5 0.39 10.43 -13.99
C ASN A 5 1.82 10.10 -13.56
N ARG A 6 2.82 10.57 -14.32
CA ARG A 6 4.23 10.39 -13.96
C ARG A 6 4.42 11.22 -12.70
N ARG A 7 4.20 10.60 -11.54
CA ARG A 7 4.50 11.17 -10.24
C ARG A 7 5.91 11.74 -10.36
N HIS A 8 6.04 13.06 -10.26
CA HIS A 8 7.34 13.68 -10.26
C HIS A 8 8.02 13.25 -8.95
N LEU A 9 8.81 12.18 -9.02
CA LEU A 9 9.51 11.64 -7.86
C LEU A 9 10.49 12.69 -7.37
N GLN A 10 10.32 13.15 -6.14
CA GLN A 10 11.28 14.04 -5.52
C GLN A 10 12.66 13.38 -5.54
N PRO A 11 13.76 14.15 -5.71
CA PRO A 11 15.11 13.60 -5.77
C PRO A 11 15.44 12.64 -4.64
N ALA A 12 15.00 12.94 -3.40
CA ALA A 12 15.19 12.09 -2.24
C ALA A 12 14.50 10.71 -2.36
N ILE A 13 13.29 10.66 -2.92
CA ILE A 13 12.55 9.40 -3.12
C ILE A 13 13.26 8.55 -4.18
N ARG A 14 13.71 9.19 -5.26
CA ARG A 14 14.47 8.50 -6.32
C ARG A 14 15.77 7.89 -5.79
N GLU A 15 16.48 8.60 -4.92
CA GLU A 15 17.68 8.09 -4.27
C GLU A 15 17.37 6.88 -3.37
N LYS A 16 16.32 6.98 -2.53
CA LYS A 16 15.87 5.86 -1.69
C LYS A 16 15.54 4.62 -2.54
N ILE A 17 14.80 4.78 -3.64
CA ILE A 17 14.46 3.68 -4.57
C ILE A 17 15.72 3.07 -5.19
N ASN A 18 16.66 3.90 -5.65
CA ASN A 18 17.89 3.42 -6.29
C ASN A 18 18.76 2.60 -5.34
N ASN A 19 18.82 3.01 -4.08
CA ASN A 19 19.61 2.36 -3.04
C ASN A 19 18.82 1.30 -2.25
N ALA A 20 17.55 1.06 -2.59
CA ALA A 20 16.60 0.22 -1.86
C ALA A 20 16.48 0.56 -0.36
N LEU A 21 16.69 1.83 0.00
CA LEU A 21 16.58 2.31 1.37
C LEU A 21 15.12 2.52 1.73
N HIS A 22 14.71 2.10 2.93
CA HIS A 22 13.33 2.22 3.41
C HIS A 22 12.32 1.60 2.42
N SER A 23 12.68 0.48 1.79
CA SER A 23 11.88 -0.16 0.73
C SER A 23 10.47 -0.52 1.20
N GLU A 24 10.29 -0.89 2.47
CA GLU A 24 8.96 -1.14 3.03
C GLU A 24 8.12 0.14 3.12
N GLU A 25 8.68 1.24 3.61
CA GLU A 25 7.98 2.53 3.67
C GLU A 25 7.58 2.99 2.27
N LEU A 26 8.49 2.87 1.30
CA LEU A 26 8.23 3.19 -0.10
C LEU A 26 7.10 2.34 -0.69
N LEU A 27 7.07 1.03 -0.41
CA LEU A 27 5.99 0.15 -0.84
C LEU A 27 4.64 0.62 -0.28
N LEU A 28 4.59 0.90 1.03
CA LEU A 28 3.38 1.32 1.71
C LEU A 28 2.89 2.70 1.22
N ASP A 29 3.80 3.58 0.82
CA ASP A 29 3.47 4.89 0.24
C ASP A 29 3.05 4.81 -1.25
N GLY A 30 3.01 3.60 -1.82
CA GLY A 30 2.54 3.34 -3.17
C GLY A 30 3.63 3.43 -4.25
N TYR A 31 4.91 3.32 -3.89
CA TYR A 31 6.05 3.21 -4.80
C TYR A 31 6.49 1.75 -5.04
N GLY A 32 5.60 0.78 -4.78
CA GLY A 32 5.85 -0.64 -5.03
C GLY A 32 6.34 -0.97 -6.44
N PRO A 33 5.70 -0.46 -7.52
CA PRO A 33 6.14 -0.71 -8.88
C PRO A 33 7.59 -0.30 -9.15
N GLU A 34 8.07 0.78 -8.54
CA GLU A 34 9.42 1.31 -8.70
C GLU A 34 10.50 0.49 -7.99
N LEU A 35 10.09 -0.36 -7.04
CA LEU A 35 10.94 -1.30 -6.32
C LEU A 35 11.13 -2.63 -7.07
N ILE A 36 10.25 -2.97 -8.02
CA ILE A 36 10.37 -4.20 -8.81
C ILE A 36 11.68 -4.17 -9.61
N GLY A 37 12.43 -5.27 -9.55
CA GLY A 37 13.70 -5.42 -10.26
C GLY A 37 14.87 -4.66 -9.65
N ARG A 38 14.67 -3.97 -8.52
CA ARG A 38 15.76 -3.39 -7.74
C ARG A 38 16.53 -4.47 -7.00
N THR A 39 17.80 -4.18 -6.73
CA THR A 39 18.70 -5.06 -5.99
C THR A 39 19.43 -4.26 -4.91
N SER A 40 19.65 -4.87 -3.76
CA SER A 40 20.45 -4.30 -2.67
C SER A 40 21.54 -5.26 -2.26
N TYR A 41 22.64 -4.72 -1.74
CA TYR A 41 23.68 -5.49 -1.05
C TYR A 41 23.24 -5.89 0.36
N ASP A 42 22.33 -5.13 0.96
CA ASP A 42 21.75 -5.48 2.25
C ASP A 42 20.86 -6.73 2.12
N GLU A 43 21.07 -7.70 3.00
CA GLU A 43 20.41 -9.00 2.91
C GLU A 43 18.90 -8.89 3.15
N GLU A 44 18.50 -8.09 4.11
CA GLU A 44 17.10 -7.87 4.50
C GLU A 44 16.34 -7.16 3.38
N ALA A 45 16.88 -6.03 2.89
CA ALA A 45 16.34 -5.32 1.74
C ALA A 45 16.27 -6.22 0.51
N ARG A 46 17.29 -7.04 0.23
CA ARG A 46 17.26 -7.97 -0.90
C ARG A 46 16.17 -9.04 -0.75
N LYS A 47 15.95 -9.58 0.45
CA LYS A 47 14.84 -10.52 0.74
C LYS A 47 13.49 -9.84 0.55
N PHE A 48 13.35 -8.61 1.05
CA PHE A 48 12.15 -7.79 0.88
C PHE A 48 11.86 -7.48 -0.60
N LEU A 49 12.84 -7.01 -1.37
CA LEU A 49 12.67 -6.69 -2.80
C LEU A 49 12.22 -7.92 -3.61
N LYS A 50 12.63 -9.13 -3.21
CA LYS A 50 12.16 -10.38 -3.83
C LYS A 50 10.69 -10.70 -3.50
N SER A 51 10.18 -10.28 -2.33
CA SER A 51 8.78 -10.48 -1.95
C SER A 51 7.86 -9.37 -2.44
N VAL A 52 8.40 -8.21 -2.85
CA VAL A 52 7.62 -7.06 -3.35
C VAL A 52 6.55 -7.43 -4.38
N PRO A 53 6.83 -8.23 -5.44
CA PRO A 53 5.78 -8.58 -6.42
C PRO A 53 4.57 -9.27 -5.77
N HIS A 54 4.81 -10.21 -4.86
CA HIS A 54 3.73 -10.90 -4.16
C HIS A 54 3.00 -9.98 -3.16
N LEU A 55 3.73 -9.08 -2.50
CA LEU A 55 3.13 -8.06 -1.65
C LEU A 55 2.24 -7.12 -2.47
N MET A 56 2.64 -6.75 -3.69
CA MET A 56 1.83 -5.92 -4.57
C MET A 56 0.53 -6.62 -4.97
N ASP A 57 0.57 -7.92 -5.30
CA ASP A 57 -0.67 -8.68 -5.56
C ASP A 57 -1.61 -8.65 -4.34
N THR A 58 -1.05 -8.80 -3.14
CA THR A 58 -1.80 -8.75 -1.87
C THR A 58 -2.38 -7.35 -1.61
N ILE A 59 -1.63 -6.30 -1.92
CA ILE A 59 -2.07 -4.90 -1.80
C ILE A 59 -3.21 -4.64 -2.78
N ASP A 60 -3.10 -5.08 -4.03
CA ASP A 60 -4.15 -4.95 -5.03
C ASP A 60 -5.42 -5.70 -4.62
N GLU A 61 -5.28 -6.90 -4.06
CA GLU A 61 -6.40 -7.67 -3.50
C GLU A 61 -7.07 -6.94 -2.33
N LEU A 62 -6.28 -6.36 -1.41
CA LEU A 62 -6.80 -5.58 -0.28
C LEU A 62 -7.61 -4.37 -0.74
N HIS A 63 -7.15 -3.65 -1.76
CA HIS A 63 -7.89 -2.52 -2.33
C HIS A 63 -9.17 -2.99 -3.02
N LYS A 64 -9.12 -4.06 -3.83
CA LYS A 64 -10.29 -4.62 -4.52
C LYS A 64 -11.36 -5.10 -3.53
N THR A 65 -10.97 -5.85 -2.51
CA THR A 65 -11.88 -6.34 -1.46
C THR A 65 -12.48 -5.19 -0.66
N SER A 66 -11.70 -4.14 -0.38
CA SER A 66 -12.20 -2.93 0.28
C SER A 66 -13.20 -2.14 -0.59
N ILE A 67 -12.97 -2.07 -1.90
CA ILE A 67 -13.92 -1.49 -2.87
C ILE A 67 -15.24 -2.29 -2.90
N ASN A 68 -15.15 -3.61 -2.79
CA ASN A 68 -16.30 -4.51 -2.82
C ASN A 68 -17.03 -4.63 -1.48
N GLY A 69 -16.45 -4.12 -0.38
CA GLY A 69 -17.01 -4.24 0.97
C GLY A 69 -16.83 -5.63 1.60
N ASP A 70 -15.90 -6.43 1.07
CA ASP A 70 -15.63 -7.78 1.55
C ASP A 70 -14.77 -7.73 2.82
N GLN A 71 -15.44 -7.46 3.95
CA GLN A 71 -14.78 -7.32 5.24
C GLN A 71 -14.04 -8.59 5.67
N GLU A 72 -14.54 -9.78 5.33
CA GLU A 72 -13.89 -11.04 5.71
C GLU A 72 -12.50 -11.17 5.08
N ASN A 73 -12.38 -10.91 3.78
CA ASN A 73 -11.09 -10.98 3.11
C ASN A 73 -10.16 -9.83 3.54
N VAL A 74 -10.68 -8.62 3.79
CA VAL A 74 -9.89 -7.53 4.36
C VAL A 74 -9.29 -7.95 5.71
N MET A 75 -10.11 -8.51 6.62
CA MET A 75 -9.65 -9.00 7.92
C MET A 75 -8.60 -10.10 7.77
N LYS A 76 -8.80 -11.03 6.83
CA LYS A 76 -7.86 -12.13 6.57
C LYS A 76 -6.50 -11.63 6.09
N ILE A 77 -6.48 -10.64 5.21
CA ILE A 77 -5.23 -10.03 4.71
C ILE A 77 -4.53 -9.27 5.85
N LEU A 78 -5.26 -8.42 6.56
CA LEU A 78 -4.68 -7.56 7.61
C LEU A 78 -4.24 -8.33 8.86
N ARG A 79 -4.81 -9.51 9.13
CA ARG A 79 -4.31 -10.43 10.17
C ARG A 79 -2.90 -10.94 9.87
N LYS A 80 -2.55 -11.10 8.58
CA LYS A 80 -1.21 -11.54 8.17
C LYS A 80 -0.22 -10.40 8.21
N ASN A 81 -0.64 -9.20 7.79
CA ASN A 81 0.19 -8.00 7.84
C ASN A 81 -0.67 -6.76 8.04
N GLN A 82 -0.66 -6.22 9.26
CA GLN A 82 -1.43 -5.04 9.65
C GLN A 82 -0.93 -3.76 9.00
N HIS A 83 0.36 -3.68 8.63
CA HIS A 83 0.93 -2.50 7.99
C HIS A 83 0.33 -2.23 6.61
N LEU A 84 -0.26 -3.25 5.97
CA LEU A 84 -0.92 -3.08 4.67
C LEU A 84 -2.15 -2.18 4.74
N ALA A 85 -2.73 -1.93 5.92
CA ALA A 85 -3.90 -1.06 6.07
C ALA A 85 -3.63 0.39 5.64
N ARG A 86 -2.37 0.86 5.68
CA ARG A 86 -1.97 2.19 5.23
C ARG A 86 -1.41 2.24 3.80
N THR A 87 -1.44 1.10 3.09
CA THR A 87 -0.92 1.05 1.72
C THR A 87 -1.69 1.99 0.81
N ARG A 88 -1.00 2.57 -0.18
CA ARG A 88 -1.62 3.42 -1.18
C ARG A 88 -1.64 2.73 -2.54
N ASP A 89 -2.76 2.80 -3.23
CA ASP A 89 -2.88 2.37 -4.61
C ASP A 89 -2.22 3.37 -5.60
N GLY A 90 -2.36 3.09 -6.90
CA GLY A 90 -1.89 3.96 -7.97
C GLY A 90 -2.50 5.38 -7.94
N ASN A 91 -3.67 5.55 -7.31
CA ASN A 91 -4.33 6.85 -7.14
C ASN A 91 -3.94 7.56 -5.85
N GLY A 92 -3.15 6.92 -4.98
CA GLY A 92 -2.75 7.47 -3.69
C GLY A 92 -3.76 7.19 -2.56
N PHE A 93 -4.83 6.44 -2.84
CA PHE A 93 -5.87 6.10 -1.87
C PHE A 93 -5.48 4.87 -1.08
N THR A 94 -5.89 4.85 0.18
CA THR A 94 -5.78 3.67 1.05
C THR A 94 -7.03 2.79 0.95
N PRO A 95 -6.98 1.53 1.42
CA PRO A 95 -8.16 0.68 1.52
C PRO A 95 -9.32 1.33 2.30
N PHE A 96 -8.99 2.12 3.33
CA PHE A 96 -9.96 2.88 4.12
C PHE A 96 -10.68 3.97 3.30
N HIS A 97 -9.97 4.70 2.43
CA HIS A 97 -10.59 5.69 1.53
C HIS A 97 -11.62 5.02 0.62
N HIS A 98 -11.29 3.85 0.06
CA HIS A 98 -12.23 3.10 -0.77
C HIS A 98 -13.46 2.64 0.01
N ALA A 99 -13.30 2.17 1.26
CA ALA A 99 -14.42 1.80 2.11
C ALA A 99 -15.38 2.98 2.36
N ILE A 100 -14.85 4.18 2.60
CA ILE A 100 -15.64 5.41 2.76
C ILE A 100 -16.32 5.79 1.45
N ILE A 101 -15.58 5.90 0.35
CA ILE A 101 -16.09 6.31 -0.97
C ILE A 101 -17.21 5.39 -1.45
N LYS A 102 -17.11 4.09 -1.13
CA LYS A 102 -18.09 3.07 -1.50
C LYS A 102 -19.21 2.87 -0.47
N ASN A 103 -19.19 3.64 0.63
CA ASN A 103 -20.20 3.61 1.69
C ASN A 103 -20.34 2.24 2.39
N HIS A 104 -19.22 1.54 2.57
CA HIS A 104 -19.18 0.25 3.29
C HIS A 104 -19.01 0.48 4.79
N LEU A 105 -20.09 0.89 5.46
CA LEU A 105 -20.06 1.33 6.86
C LEU A 105 -19.47 0.30 7.83
N ASP A 106 -19.80 -0.99 7.65
CA ASP A 106 -19.27 -2.07 8.52
C ASP A 106 -17.74 -2.16 8.43
N LEU A 107 -17.22 -2.05 7.21
CA LEU A 107 -15.79 -2.05 6.96
C LEU A 107 -15.11 -0.77 7.47
N VAL A 108 -15.77 0.38 7.34
CA VAL A 108 -15.30 1.66 7.91
C VAL A 108 -15.21 1.57 9.43
N ASN A 109 -16.24 1.04 10.09
CA ASN A 109 -16.24 0.84 11.55
C ASN A 109 -15.10 -0.11 11.96
N TYR A 110 -14.92 -1.22 11.25
CA TYR A 110 -13.80 -2.12 11.47
C TYR A 110 -12.44 -1.40 11.41
N PHE A 111 -12.22 -0.57 10.39
CA PHE A 111 -10.98 0.20 10.25
C PHE A 111 -10.79 1.22 11.37
N VAL A 112 -11.84 1.93 11.77
CA VAL A 112 -11.79 2.92 12.87
C VAL A 112 -11.46 2.25 14.21
N GLU A 113 -12.05 1.09 14.48
CA GLU A 113 -11.84 0.35 15.73
C GLU A 113 -10.44 -0.25 15.84
N HIS A 114 -9.91 -0.81 14.74
CA HIS A 114 -8.67 -1.59 14.77
C HIS A 114 -7.44 -0.79 14.31
N PHE A 115 -7.66 0.27 13.53
CA PHE A 115 -6.60 1.07 12.93
C PHE A 115 -6.93 2.58 13.04
N PRO A 116 -7.15 3.12 14.25
CA PRO A 116 -7.60 4.50 14.45
C PRO A 116 -6.66 5.55 13.86
N TRP A 117 -5.38 5.22 13.67
CA TRP A 117 -4.40 6.09 13.03
C TRP A 117 -4.68 6.35 11.54
N LEU A 118 -5.46 5.49 10.87
CA LEU A 118 -5.85 5.68 9.46
C LEU A 118 -6.68 6.96 9.26
N ILE A 119 -7.44 7.37 10.28
CA ILE A 119 -8.30 8.56 10.24
C ILE A 119 -7.48 9.84 10.01
N ASN A 120 -6.24 9.86 10.49
CA ASN A 120 -5.35 11.02 10.39
C ASN A 120 -4.41 10.96 9.17
N LEU A 121 -4.48 9.89 8.37
CA LEU A 121 -3.70 9.81 7.14
C LEU A 121 -4.30 10.77 6.12
N LYS A 122 -3.53 11.80 5.76
CA LYS A 122 -3.93 12.72 4.70
C LYS A 122 -3.86 12.03 3.34
N ASP A 123 -4.85 12.28 2.51
CA ASP A 123 -4.72 12.16 1.07
C ASP A 123 -3.65 13.15 0.59
N ASN A 124 -2.66 12.66 -0.17
CA ASN A 124 -1.60 13.49 -0.74
C ASN A 124 -2.00 14.05 -2.09
#